data_AF-A0A933RY69-F1
#
_entry.id   AF-A0A933RY69-F1
#
_cell.length_a   1.000
_cell.length_b   1.000
_cell.length_c   1.000
_cell.angle_alpha   90.00
_cell.angle_beta   90.00
_cell.angle_gamma   90.00
#
_symmetry.space_group_name_H-M   'P 1'
#
loop_
_entity.id
_entity.type
_entity.pdbx_description
1 polymer ?
#
loop_
_entity_poly.entity_id
_entity_poly.type
_entity_poly.pdbx_seq_one_letter_code
_entity_poly.pdbx_strand_id
1 'polypeptide(L)'
;MSKLPNPNATRRIVWPSVVTVISAAILIGAEVFGAAFAGGWALAILFGLDDTSAHILQAVLFVVGVVVMAAFVRNAQRIEPFFKRA
;
A
#
# COMPACT_ATOMS: atom_id res chain seq x y z
N MET A 1 -35.75 20.28 13.46
CA MET A 1 -34.96 20.97 12.41
C MET A 1 -34.01 19.98 11.76
N SER A 2 -34.36 19.45 10.59
CA SER A 2 -33.49 18.57 9.80
C SER A 2 -32.35 19.39 9.20
N LYS A 3 -31.09 19.02 9.48
CA LYS A 3 -29.91 19.61 8.81
C LYS A 3 -29.97 19.26 7.33
N LEU A 4 -30.32 20.22 6.48
CA LEU A 4 -30.23 20.06 5.04
C LEU A 4 -28.74 19.91 4.66
N PRO A 5 -28.37 18.95 3.79
CA PRO A 5 -27.01 18.83 3.30
C PRO A 5 -26.58 20.13 2.61
N ASN A 6 -25.51 20.77 3.09
CA ASN A 6 -24.95 21.96 2.45
C ASN A 6 -24.17 21.53 1.19
N PRO A 7 -24.64 21.87 -0.03
CA PRO A 7 -23.96 21.48 -1.27
C PRO A 7 -22.57 22.11 -1.42
N ASN A 8 -22.23 23.11 -0.59
CA ASN A 8 -20.93 23.79 -0.57
C ASN A 8 -19.99 23.32 0.56
N ALA A 9 -20.21 22.14 1.16
CA ALA A 9 -19.31 21.60 2.17
C ALA A 9 -17.92 21.27 1.56
N THR A 10 -16.99 22.21 1.63
CA THR A 10 -15.60 22.06 1.17
C THR A 10 -14.95 20.87 1.85
N ARG A 11 -14.48 19.88 1.07
CA ARG A 11 -13.67 18.76 1.61
C ARG A 11 -12.40 19.33 2.24
N ARG A 12 -12.25 19.16 3.55
CA ARG A 12 -11.02 19.53 4.26
C ARG A 12 -10.10 18.32 4.36
N ILE A 13 -8.83 18.49 4.02
CA ILE A 13 -7.80 17.47 4.22
C ILE A 13 -7.54 17.31 5.72
N VAL A 14 -7.55 16.07 6.19
CA VAL A 14 -7.23 15.68 7.57
C VAL A 14 -5.76 15.27 7.59
N TRP A 15 -4.86 16.26 7.70
CA TRP A 15 -3.41 16.03 7.70
C TRP A 15 -2.91 14.99 8.72
N PRO A 16 -3.43 14.93 9.97
CA PRO A 16 -3.03 13.88 10.90
C PRO A 16 -3.24 12.46 10.35
N SER A 17 -4.42 12.20 9.75
CA SER A 17 -4.73 10.91 9.15
C SER A 17 -3.85 10.57 7.95
N VAL A 18 -3.47 11.57 7.15
CA VAL A 18 -2.51 11.38 6.05
C VAL A 18 -1.17 10.91 6.61
N VAL A 19 -0.65 11.58 7.64
CA VAL A 19 0.64 11.22 8.24
C VAL A 19 0.58 9.83 8.85
N THR A 20 -0.48 9.46 9.56
CA THR A 20 -0.63 8.11 10.13
C THR A 20 -0.59 7.03 9.05
N VAL A 21 -1.42 7.17 8.01
CA VAL A 21 -1.51 6.15 6.95
C VAL A 21 -0.22 6.03 6.17
N ILE A 22 0.43 7.15 5.82
CA ILE A 22 1.70 7.13 5.09
C ILE A 22 2.82 6.55 5.95
N SER A 23 2.87 6.87 7.23
CA SER A 23 3.88 6.30 8.15
C SER A 23 3.72 4.79 8.27
N ALA A 24 2.49 4.32 8.48
CA ALA A 24 2.19 2.89 8.53
C ALA A 24 2.48 2.18 7.19
N ALA A 25 2.19 2.85 6.06
CA ALA A 25 2.50 2.32 4.74
C ALA A 25 4.00 2.21 4.47
N ILE A 26 4.82 3.15 4.98
CA ILE A 26 6.28 3.09 4.86
C ILE A 26 6.83 1.95 5.73
N LEU A 27 6.39 1.87 6.99
CA LEU A 27 6.81 0.81 7.92
C LEU A 27 6.49 -0.56 7.32
N ILE A 28 5.23 -0.84 6.98
CA ILE A 28 4.85 -2.15 6.45
C ILE A 28 5.44 -2.37 5.05
N GLY A 29 5.53 -1.32 4.24
CA GLY A 29 6.07 -1.38 2.89
C GLY A 29 7.53 -1.84 2.86
N ALA A 30 8.38 -1.31 3.73
CA ALA A 30 9.79 -1.70 3.79
C ALA A 30 9.95 -3.22 4.03
N GLU A 31 9.18 -3.78 4.97
CA GLU A 31 9.16 -5.20 5.28
C GLU A 31 8.61 -6.03 4.11
N VAL A 32 7.48 -5.64 3.53
CA VAL A 32 6.81 -6.37 2.45
C VAL A 32 7.67 -6.41 1.18
N PHE A 33 8.22 -5.27 0.78
CA PHE A 33 9.09 -5.21 -0.40
C PHE A 33 10.43 -5.88 -0.16
N GLY A 34 11.01 -5.72 1.04
CA GLY A 34 12.23 -6.44 1.43
C GLY A 34 12.05 -7.95 1.34
N ALA A 35 10.95 -8.47 1.89
CA ALA A 35 10.62 -9.90 1.83
C ALA A 35 10.35 -10.37 0.40
N ALA A 36 9.64 -9.60 -0.42
CA ALA A 36 9.37 -9.96 -1.81
C ALA A 36 10.66 -10.04 -2.65
N PHE A 37 11.58 -9.08 -2.47
CA PHE A 37 12.84 -9.03 -3.22
C PHE A 37 13.82 -10.11 -2.77
N ALA A 38 14.06 -10.22 -1.45
CA ALA A 38 14.93 -11.24 -0.88
C ALA A 38 14.38 -12.66 -1.13
N GLY A 39 13.06 -12.82 -1.00
CA GLY A 39 12.36 -14.06 -1.29
C GLY A 39 12.47 -14.46 -2.76
N GLY A 40 12.34 -13.52 -3.69
CA GLY A 40 12.53 -13.81 -5.11
C GLY A 40 13.93 -14.29 -5.45
N TRP A 41 14.95 -13.69 -4.83
CA TRP A 41 16.33 -14.14 -4.99
C TRP A 41 16.54 -15.55 -4.40
N ALA A 42 16.02 -15.80 -3.19
CA ALA A 42 16.14 -17.10 -2.54
C ALA A 42 15.41 -18.22 -3.30
N LEU A 43 14.20 -17.95 -3.80
CA LEU A 43 13.42 -18.92 -4.58
C LEU A 43 14.08 -19.24 -5.92
N ALA A 44 14.68 -18.25 -6.59
CA ALA A 44 15.39 -18.49 -7.84
C ALA A 44 16.55 -19.46 -7.69
N ILE A 45 17.34 -19.32 -6.62
CA ILE A 45 18.44 -20.24 -6.31
C ILE A 45 17.91 -21.63 -5.95
N LEU A 46 16.85 -21.71 -5.13
CA LEU A 46 16.25 -22.98 -4.70
C LEU A 46 15.75 -23.82 -5.88
N PHE A 47 15.18 -23.17 -6.91
CA PHE A 47 14.67 -23.84 -8.10
C PHE A 47 15.68 -23.94 -9.25
N GLY A 48 16.90 -23.41 -9.09
CA GLY A 48 17.94 -23.45 -10.13
C GLY A 48 17.56 -22.66 -11.39
N LEU A 49 16.84 -21.55 -11.22
CA LEU A 49 16.37 -20.69 -12.31
C LEU A 49 17.55 -19.97 -12.99
N ASP A 50 17.43 -19.75 -14.31
CA ASP A 50 18.34 -18.89 -15.05
C ASP A 50 18.09 -17.40 -14.71
N ASP A 51 19.01 -16.51 -15.07
CA ASP A 51 18.91 -15.08 -14.75
C ASP A 51 17.61 -14.44 -15.27
N THR A 52 17.14 -14.87 -16.45
CA THR A 52 15.90 -14.37 -17.04
C THR A 52 14.69 -14.75 -16.20
N SER A 53 14.54 -16.03 -15.85
CA SER A 53 13.41 -16.49 -15.04
C SER A 53 13.49 -16.01 -13.59
N ALA A 54 14.69 -15.79 -13.04
CA ALA A 54 14.88 -15.14 -11.76
C ALA A 54 14.34 -13.71 -11.75
N HIS A 55 14.63 -12.90 -12.79
CA HIS A 55 14.09 -11.56 -12.93
C HIS A 55 12.57 -11.53 -13.15
N ILE A 56 12.03 -12.50 -13.91
CA ILE A 56 10.58 -12.66 -14.06
C ILE A 56 9.94 -12.98 -12.71
N LEU A 57 10.52 -13.90 -11.94
CA LEU A 57 10.03 -14.26 -10.60
C LEU A 57 10.06 -13.06 -9.65
N GLN A 58 11.16 -12.30 -9.64
CA GLN A 58 11.27 -11.08 -8.87
C GLN A 58 10.21 -10.05 -9.29
N ALA A 59 9.96 -9.86 -10.58
CA ALA A 59 8.92 -8.96 -11.08
C ALA A 59 7.52 -9.39 -10.62
N VAL A 60 7.21 -10.69 -10.68
CA VAL A 60 5.95 -11.25 -10.18
C VAL A 60 5.80 -10.99 -8.69
N LEU A 61 6.82 -11.30 -7.88
CA LEU A 61 6.77 -11.08 -6.43
C LEU A 61 6.70 -9.60 -6.07
N PHE A 62 7.35 -8.73 -6.83
CA PHE A 62 7.22 -7.28 -6.66
C PHE A 62 5.78 -6.81 -6.94
N VAL A 63 5.15 -7.28 -8.03
CA VAL A 63 3.75 -7.00 -8.34
C VAL A 63 2.84 -7.48 -7.21
N VAL A 64 3.10 -8.67 -6.65
CA VAL A 64 2.36 -9.16 -5.47
C VAL A 64 2.53 -8.20 -4.29
N GLY A 65 3.74 -7.73 -4.01
CA GLY A 65 4.01 -6.72 -2.98
C GLY A 65 3.22 -5.42 -3.21
N VAL A 66 3.18 -4.92 -4.43
CA VAL A 66 2.39 -3.73 -4.81
C VAL A 66 0.89 -3.95 -4.58
N VAL A 67 0.35 -5.13 -4.95
CA VAL A 67 -1.06 -5.46 -4.73
C VAL A 67 -1.40 -5.49 -3.24
N VAL A 68 -0.55 -6.11 -2.42
CA VAL A 68 -0.70 -6.15 -0.95
C VAL A 68 -0.68 -4.74 -0.38
N MET A 69 0.28 -3.90 -0.79
CA MET A 69 0.38 -2.52 -0.31
C MET A 69 -0.80 -1.66 -0.74
N ALA A 70 -1.32 -1.84 -1.95
CA ALA A 70 -2.52 -1.16 -2.40
C ALA A 70 -3.75 -1.55 -1.56
N ALA A 71 -3.90 -2.83 -1.21
CA ALA A 71 -4.97 -3.30 -0.33
C ALA A 71 -4.82 -2.72 1.09
N PHE A 72 -3.60 -2.70 1.63
CA PHE A 72 -3.31 -2.12 2.93
C PHE A 72 -3.69 -0.64 2.99
N VAL A 73 -3.19 0.18 2.05
CA VAL A 73 -3.47 1.63 2.01
C VAL A 73 -4.96 1.89 1.83
N ARG A 74 -5.64 1.14 0.97
CA ARG A 74 -7.11 1.25 0.80
C ARG A 74 -7.86 0.97 2.11
N ASN A 75 -7.43 -0.03 2.87
CA ASN A 75 -8.07 -0.35 4.15
C ASN A 75 -7.75 0.72 5.20
N ALA A 76 -6.51 1.19 5.26
CA ALA A 76 -6.09 2.26 6.16
C ALA A 76 -6.87 3.56 5.90
N GLN A 77 -7.07 3.93 4.63
CA GLN A 77 -7.89 5.10 4.25
C GLN A 77 -9.38 4.97 4.60
N ARG A 78 -9.92 3.75 4.70
CA ARG A 78 -11.30 3.53 5.16
C ARG A 78 -11.44 3.79 6.66
N ILE A 79 -10.41 3.43 7.44
CA ILE A 79 -10.37 3.61 8.89
C ILE A 79 -10.02 5.07 9.24
N GLU A 80 -9.06 5.65 8.53
CA GLU A 80 -8.59 7.03 8.67
C GLU A 80 -8.79 7.85 7.37
N PRO A 81 -9.97 8.46 7.18
CA PRO A 81 -10.28 9.19 5.96
C PRO A 81 -9.43 10.45 5.80
N PHE A 82 -8.81 10.62 4.63
CA PHE A 82 -8.02 11.81 4.31
C PHE A 82 -8.86 13.07 4.16
N PHE A 83 -10.16 12.93 3.93
CA PHE A 83 -11.06 14.06 3.76
C PHE A 83 -12.24 13.92 4.70
N LYS A 84 -12.53 14.98 5.46
CA LYS A 84 -13.76 15.11 6.24
C LYS A 84 -14.68 16.11 5.55
N ARG A 85 -15.98 15.80 5.47
CA ARG A 85 -17.01 16.79 5.10
C ARG A 85 -17.19 17.71 6.30
N ALA A 86 -17.00 19.00 6.10
CA ALA A 86 -17.24 20.04 7.10
C ALA A 86 -18.74 20.25 7.34
#